data_AF-A0A954T6K9-F1
#
_entry.id   AF-A0A954T6K9-F1
#
_cell.length_a   1.000
_cell.length_b   1.000
_cell.length_c   1.000
_cell.angle_alpha   90.00
_cell.angle_beta   90.00
_cell.angle_gamma   90.00
#
_symmetry.space_group_name_H-M   'P 1'
#
loop_
_entity.id
_entity.type
_entity.pdbx_description
1 polymer ?
#
loop_
_entity_poly.entity_id
_entity_poly.type
_entity_poly.pdbx_seq_one_letter_code
_entity_poly.pdbx_strand_id
1 'polypeptide(L)'
;MAVLDRQTDDNRLHGLDWLRAGAAVLVVTLHAGIAYLVARMPGLAWPTHDPSGHPTVDAITWWINGFIMPLFFVQSGYLACQIMRAKGSAGFLKHRTRRLLAPFALGCVLILPLDLYAWLLGWAGEGKITLHKLRSLKIDSPLGDNLWGVSHLWFLQYLWLFCLCAWGMR
;
A
#
# COMPACT_ATOMS: atom_id res chain seq x y z
N MET A 1 -16.58 18.45 38.93
CA MET A 1 -16.94 17.84 37.62
C MET A 1 -16.79 18.88 36.51
N ALA A 2 -15.57 19.45 36.34
CA ALA A 2 -15.25 20.40 35.25
C ALA A 2 -13.72 20.65 35.12
N VAL A 3 -12.87 19.73 35.59
CA VAL A 3 -11.39 19.90 35.59
C VAL A 3 -10.65 18.71 34.95
N LEU A 4 -11.38 17.69 34.47
CA LEU A 4 -10.78 16.48 33.87
C LEU A 4 -11.11 16.29 32.38
N ASP A 5 -11.42 17.37 31.65
CA ASP A 5 -11.70 17.29 30.20
C ASP A 5 -10.65 17.99 29.33
N ARG A 6 -9.63 18.61 29.94
CA ARG A 6 -8.59 19.37 29.21
C ARG A 6 -7.23 18.66 29.28
N GLN A 7 -7.16 17.40 28.83
CA GLN A 7 -5.89 16.66 28.75
C GLN A 7 -5.66 15.83 27.47
N THR A 8 -6.37 16.04 26.34
CA THR A 8 -6.15 15.17 25.15
C THR A 8 -5.95 15.82 23.78
N ASP A 9 -5.53 17.08 23.68
CA ASP A 9 -5.16 17.67 22.37
C ASP A 9 -3.68 18.10 22.23
N ASP A 10 -2.95 18.39 23.31
CA ASP A 10 -1.59 18.97 23.22
C ASP A 10 -0.46 18.01 22.81
N ASN A 11 -0.74 16.73 22.55
CA ASN A 11 0.29 15.75 22.18
C ASN A 11 -0.04 14.91 20.93
N ARG A 12 -1.09 15.25 20.19
CA ARG A 12 -1.30 14.70 18.84
C ARG A 12 -0.54 15.58 17.85
N LEU A 13 0.39 14.98 17.13
CA LEU A 13 1.11 15.65 16.05
C LEU A 13 0.16 15.82 14.85
N HIS A 14 -0.70 16.82 14.90
CA HIS A 14 -1.69 17.10 13.86
C HIS A 14 -1.05 17.19 12.46
N GLY A 15 0.16 17.77 12.36
CA GLY A 15 0.92 17.83 11.12
C GLY A 15 1.23 16.45 10.53
N LEU A 16 1.49 15.44 11.36
CA LEU A 16 1.77 14.07 10.91
C LEU A 16 0.48 13.38 10.43
N ASP A 17 -0.66 13.67 11.06
CA ASP A 17 -1.96 13.15 10.61
C ASP A 17 -2.37 13.79 9.26
N TRP A 18 -2.16 15.10 9.08
CA TRP A 18 -2.36 15.78 7.79
C TRP A 18 -1.42 15.27 6.69
N LEU A 19 -0.14 15.06 7.03
CA LEU A 19 0.83 14.50 6.09
C LEU A 19 0.43 13.09 5.64
N ARG A 20 -0.06 12.26 6.56
CA ARG A 20 -0.57 10.93 6.23
C ARG A 20 -1.81 11.01 5.33
N ALA A 21 -2.75 11.90 5.63
CA ALA A 21 -3.95 12.10 4.82
C ALA A 21 -3.59 12.56 3.40
N GLY A 22 -2.71 13.55 3.27
CA GLY A 22 -2.21 14.02 1.98
C GLY A 22 -1.49 12.91 1.20
N ALA A 23 -0.65 12.13 1.89
CA ALA A 23 0.02 10.99 1.27
C ALA A 23 -0.99 9.93 0.77
N ALA A 24 -2.05 9.64 1.52
CA ALA A 24 -3.10 8.71 1.10
C ALA A 24 -3.83 9.21 -0.16
N VAL A 25 -4.17 10.50 -0.23
CA VAL A 25 -4.77 11.11 -1.43
C VAL A 25 -3.83 11.01 -2.63
N LEU A 26 -2.54 11.32 -2.44
CA LEU A 26 -1.54 11.21 -3.51
C LEU A 26 -1.40 9.78 -4.04
N VAL A 27 -1.46 8.77 -3.18
CA VAL A 27 -1.47 7.36 -3.62
C VAL A 27 -2.70 7.06 -4.47
N VAL A 28 -3.88 7.54 -4.08
CA VAL A 28 -5.10 7.35 -4.89
C VAL A 28 -4.95 8.03 -6.25
N THR A 29 -4.46 9.27 -6.28
CA THR A 29 -4.18 10.00 -7.53
C THR A 29 -3.18 9.26 -8.41
N LEU A 30 -2.12 8.69 -7.81
CA LEU A 30 -1.15 7.86 -8.52
C LEU A 30 -1.85 6.66 -9.18
N HIS A 31 -2.61 5.86 -8.42
CA HIS A 31 -3.27 4.66 -8.96
C HIS A 31 -4.28 5.00 -10.06
N ALA A 32 -5.00 6.12 -9.91
CA ALA A 32 -5.91 6.60 -10.95
C ALA A 32 -5.16 7.00 -12.24
N GLY A 33 -3.95 7.56 -12.11
CA GLY A 33 -3.12 7.97 -13.25
C GLY A 33 -2.52 6.82 -14.05
N ILE A 34 -2.26 5.66 -13.42
CA ILE A 34 -1.54 4.54 -14.07
C ILE A 34 -2.22 4.04 -15.35
N ALA A 35 -3.55 4.08 -15.42
CA ALA A 35 -4.31 3.67 -16.61
C ALA A 35 -4.06 4.58 -17.83
N TYR A 36 -3.63 5.83 -17.62
CA TYR A 36 -3.45 6.85 -18.65
C TYR A 36 -1.98 7.15 -18.95
N LEU A 37 -1.07 6.25 -18.56
CA LEU A 37 0.36 6.41 -18.82
C LEU A 37 0.70 6.16 -20.28
N VAL A 38 1.52 7.04 -20.85
CA VAL A 38 2.15 6.84 -22.17
C VAL A 38 3.34 5.89 -22.02
N ALA A 39 4.26 6.20 -21.10
CA ALA A 39 5.36 5.32 -20.70
C ALA A 39 4.91 4.40 -19.56
N ARG A 40 4.51 3.18 -19.90
CA ARG A 40 4.05 2.16 -18.94
C ARG A 40 5.13 1.84 -17.91
N MET A 41 4.69 1.60 -16.66
CA MET A 41 5.58 1.18 -15.59
C MET A 41 6.12 -0.24 -15.84
N PRO A 42 7.45 -0.44 -15.88
CA PRO A 42 8.03 -1.75 -16.11
C PRO A 42 7.72 -2.68 -14.94
N GLY A 43 7.29 -3.91 -15.26
CA GLY A 43 6.94 -4.92 -14.25
C GLY A 43 5.57 -4.72 -13.59
N LEU A 44 4.80 -3.69 -13.96
CA LEU A 44 3.44 -3.49 -13.47
C LEU A 44 2.41 -3.84 -14.54
N ALA A 45 1.72 -4.96 -14.36
CA ALA A 45 0.66 -5.42 -15.25
C ALA A 45 -0.70 -4.79 -14.92
N TRP A 46 -0.90 -3.51 -15.27
CA TRP A 46 -2.17 -2.82 -14.94
C TRP A 46 -3.38 -3.46 -15.65
N PRO A 47 -4.57 -3.49 -15.00
CA PRO A 47 -5.76 -4.14 -15.54
C PRO A 47 -6.36 -3.44 -16.76
N THR A 48 -6.13 -2.14 -16.90
CA THR A 48 -6.66 -1.33 -18.00
C THR A 48 -5.59 -0.40 -18.57
N HIS A 49 -5.82 0.13 -19.76
CA HIS A 49 -4.95 1.08 -20.44
C HIS A 49 -5.78 1.90 -21.41
N ASP A 50 -5.73 3.22 -21.25
CA ASP A 50 -6.33 4.13 -22.19
C ASP A 50 -5.30 4.58 -23.25
N PRO A 51 -5.56 4.38 -24.55
CA PRO A 51 -4.70 4.86 -25.62
C PRO A 51 -4.52 6.40 -25.65
N SER A 52 -5.43 7.16 -25.04
CA SER A 52 -5.43 8.63 -25.00
C SER A 52 -4.60 9.22 -23.84
N GLY A 53 -3.64 8.46 -23.31
CA GLY A 53 -2.70 8.93 -22.29
C GLY A 53 -1.94 10.21 -22.67
N HIS A 54 -1.51 10.98 -21.66
CA HIS A 54 -0.85 12.28 -21.87
C HIS A 54 0.46 12.40 -21.08
N PRO A 55 1.56 12.97 -21.64
CA PRO A 55 2.85 13.10 -20.96
C PRO A 55 2.80 13.85 -19.61
N THR A 56 1.83 14.73 -19.42
CA THR A 56 1.62 15.40 -18.12
C THR A 56 1.18 14.42 -17.04
N VAL A 57 0.35 13.42 -17.38
CA VAL A 57 -0.06 12.38 -16.44
C VAL A 57 1.14 11.50 -16.07
N ASP A 58 2.00 11.19 -17.04
CA ASP A 58 3.27 10.51 -16.78
C ASP A 58 4.11 11.30 -15.78
N ALA A 59 4.37 12.58 -16.05
CA ALA A 59 5.19 13.42 -15.19
C ALA A 59 4.64 13.46 -13.75
N ILE A 60 3.33 13.66 -13.58
CA ILE A 60 2.68 13.71 -12.26
C ILE A 60 2.79 12.35 -11.56
N THR A 61 2.44 11.26 -12.25
CA THR A 61 2.42 9.92 -11.66
C THR A 61 3.82 9.48 -11.26
N TRP A 62 4.82 9.66 -12.13
CA TRP A 62 6.20 9.32 -11.82
C TRP A 62 6.79 10.18 -10.70
N TRP A 63 6.46 11.47 -10.67
CA TRP A 63 6.85 12.36 -9.58
C TRP A 63 6.29 11.86 -8.24
N ILE A 64 4.97 11.60 -8.18
CA ILE A 64 4.33 11.06 -6.97
C ILE A 64 4.98 9.74 -6.57
N ASN A 65 5.17 8.81 -7.50
CA ASN A 65 5.79 7.51 -7.23
C ASN A 65 7.16 7.66 -6.55
N GLY A 66 7.99 8.59 -7.04
CA GLY A 66 9.35 8.79 -6.59
C GLY A 66 9.48 9.20 -5.12
N PHE A 67 8.56 10.01 -4.60
CA PHE A 67 8.64 10.49 -3.22
C PHE A 67 7.65 9.83 -2.26
N ILE A 68 6.55 9.27 -2.75
CA ILE A 68 5.47 8.79 -1.88
C ILE A 68 5.89 7.59 -1.05
N MET A 69 6.65 6.66 -1.62
CA MET A 69 7.13 5.48 -0.90
C MET A 69 8.15 5.84 0.19
N PRO A 70 9.21 6.63 -0.08
CA PRO A 70 10.09 7.15 0.97
C PRO A 70 9.34 7.87 2.09
N LEU A 71 8.33 8.69 1.75
CA LEU A 71 7.54 9.44 2.71
C LEU A 71 6.83 8.52 3.73
N PHE A 72 6.20 7.45 3.27
CA PHE A 72 5.54 6.48 4.17
C PHE A 72 6.52 5.73 5.06
N PHE A 73 7.71 5.38 4.54
CA PHE A 73 8.74 4.73 5.35
C PHE A 73 9.28 5.64 6.44
N VAL A 74 9.56 6.90 6.14
CA VAL A 74 10.01 7.90 7.13
C VAL A 74 8.95 8.09 8.22
N GLN A 75 7.68 8.28 7.85
CA GLN A 75 6.58 8.40 8.82
C GLN A 75 6.47 7.16 9.72
N SER A 76 6.56 5.96 9.12
CA SER A 76 6.44 4.70 9.85
C SER A 76 7.61 4.46 10.80
N GLY A 77 8.83 4.81 10.37
CA GLY A 77 10.06 4.75 11.16
C GLY A 77 10.02 5.71 12.36
N TYR A 78 9.58 6.95 12.14
CA TYR A 78 9.38 7.92 13.23
C TYR A 78 8.44 7.38 14.31
N LEU A 79 7.27 6.86 13.91
CA LEU A 79 6.31 6.26 14.83
C LEU A 79 6.86 4.99 15.51
N ALA A 80 7.67 4.20 14.80
CA ALA A 80 8.28 3.00 15.37
C ALA A 80 9.26 3.36 16.49
N CYS A 81 10.11 4.36 16.28
CA CYS A 81 11.04 4.84 17.30
C CYS A 81 10.29 5.33 18.55
N GLN A 82 9.23 6.13 18.38
CA GLN A 82 8.42 6.63 19.49
C GLN A 82 7.78 5.50 20.31
N ILE A 83 7.21 4.48 19.65
CA ILE A 83 6.62 3.31 20.34
C ILE A 83 7.71 2.51 21.06
N MET A 84 8.86 2.32 20.44
CA MET A 84 9.97 1.56 21.00
C MET A 84 10.52 2.22 22.26
N ARG A 85 10.63 3.56 22.28
CA ARG A 85 10.99 4.33 23.49
C ARG A 85 9.94 4.21 24.59
N ALA A 86 8.66 4.19 24.22
CA ALA A 86 7.56 4.17 25.19
C ALA A 86 7.26 2.78 25.80
N LYS A 87 7.50 1.69 25.06
CA LYS A 87 7.07 0.32 25.45
C LYS A 87 8.22 -0.69 25.63
N GLY A 88 9.46 -0.28 25.42
CA GLY A 88 10.61 -1.20 25.42
C GLY A 88 10.62 -2.17 24.24
N SER A 89 11.65 -3.00 24.13
CA SER A 89 11.88 -3.90 22.99
C SER A 89 10.79 -4.97 22.83
N ALA A 90 10.49 -5.71 23.90
CA ALA A 90 9.48 -6.78 23.87
C ALA A 90 8.04 -6.23 23.68
N GLY A 91 7.72 -5.10 24.32
CA GLY A 91 6.43 -4.43 24.18
C GLY A 91 6.22 -3.82 22.79
N PHE A 92 7.30 -3.33 22.16
CA PHE A 92 7.29 -2.84 20.78
C PHE A 92 6.93 -3.93 19.78
N LEU A 93 7.64 -5.07 19.81
CA LEU A 93 7.45 -6.13 18.84
C LEU A 93 6.03 -6.74 18.97
N LYS A 94 5.58 -7.05 20.19
CA LYS A 94 4.22 -7.57 20.42
C LYS A 94 3.14 -6.61 19.90
N HIS A 95 3.30 -5.31 20.15
CA HIS A 95 2.36 -4.30 19.69
C HIS A 95 2.35 -4.17 18.15
N ARG A 96 3.53 -4.13 17.53
CA ARG A 96 3.67 -4.01 16.07
C ARG A 96 3.17 -5.25 15.36
N THR A 97 3.53 -6.45 15.81
CA THR A 97 3.06 -7.72 15.23
C THR A 97 1.54 -7.77 15.22
N ARG A 98 0.85 -7.44 16.33
CA ARG A 98 -0.62 -7.45 16.34
C ARG A 98 -1.23 -6.40 15.43
N ARG A 99 -0.64 -5.20 15.33
CA ARG A 99 -1.17 -4.11 14.50
C ARG A 99 -0.81 -4.22 13.01
N LEU A 100 0.20 -5.01 12.64
CA LEU A 100 0.63 -5.17 11.25
C LEU A 100 0.19 -6.53 10.69
N LEU A 101 0.43 -7.63 11.40
CA LEU A 101 0.08 -8.96 10.91
C LEU A 101 -1.43 -9.24 10.93
N ALA A 102 -2.18 -8.68 11.88
CA ALA A 102 -3.63 -8.86 11.89
C ALA A 102 -4.31 -8.22 10.65
N PRO A 103 -4.08 -6.93 10.32
CA PRO A 103 -4.63 -6.37 9.09
C PRO A 103 -4.00 -6.98 7.83
N PHE A 104 -2.74 -7.42 7.87
CA PHE A 104 -2.13 -8.14 6.76
C PHE A 104 -2.84 -9.47 6.48
N ALA A 105 -3.07 -10.30 7.50
CA ALA A 105 -3.78 -11.57 7.36
C ALA A 105 -5.23 -11.37 6.88
N LEU A 106 -5.93 -10.37 7.42
CA LEU A 106 -7.26 -9.98 6.97
C LEU A 106 -7.24 -9.53 5.50
N GLY A 107 -6.25 -8.72 5.12
CA GLY A 107 -6.03 -8.30 3.75
C GLY A 107 -5.75 -9.46 2.80
N CYS A 108 -4.97 -10.45 3.24
CA CYS A 108 -4.69 -11.64 2.43
C CYS A 108 -5.95 -12.46 2.14
N VAL A 109 -6.86 -12.59 3.11
CA VAL A 109 -8.08 -13.40 2.95
C VAL A 109 -9.19 -12.64 2.23
N LEU A 110 -9.30 -11.32 2.45
CA LEU A 110 -10.40 -10.53 1.90
C LEU A 110 -9.98 -9.66 0.72
N ILE A 111 -8.91 -8.88 0.87
CA ILE A 111 -8.52 -7.87 -0.12
C ILE A 111 -7.85 -8.51 -1.32
N LEU A 112 -6.91 -9.45 -1.14
CA LEU A 112 -6.22 -10.09 -2.26
C LEU A 112 -7.15 -10.79 -3.27
N PRO A 113 -8.13 -11.61 -2.86
CA PRO A 113 -9.03 -12.21 -3.85
C PRO A 113 -9.90 -11.15 -4.53
N LEU A 114 -10.36 -10.12 -3.83
CA LEU A 114 -11.13 -9.03 -4.44
C LEU A 114 -10.30 -8.23 -5.44
N ASP A 115 -9.04 -7.91 -5.10
CA ASP A 115 -8.07 -7.23 -5.96
C ASP A 115 -7.80 -8.06 -7.23
N LEU A 116 -7.58 -9.37 -7.06
CA LEU A 116 -7.43 -10.32 -8.17
C LEU A 116 -8.66 -10.32 -9.09
N TYR A 117 -9.86 -10.43 -8.55
CA TYR A 117 -11.08 -10.41 -9.36
C TYR A 117 -11.27 -9.07 -10.08
N ALA A 118 -11.00 -7.94 -9.42
CA ALA A 118 -11.07 -6.63 -10.04
C ALA A 118 -10.07 -6.52 -11.22
N TRP A 119 -8.85 -7.03 -11.05
CA TRP A 119 -7.86 -7.06 -12.10
C TRP A 119 -8.28 -7.92 -13.29
N LEU A 120 -8.75 -9.13 -13.01
CA LEU A 120 -9.25 -10.05 -14.02
C LEU A 120 -10.41 -9.45 -14.82
N LEU A 121 -11.35 -8.78 -14.14
CA LEU A 121 -12.47 -8.10 -14.80
C LEU A 121 -11.99 -6.98 -15.73
N GLY A 122 -10.98 -6.21 -15.32
CA GLY A 122 -10.35 -5.20 -16.19
C GLY A 122 -9.75 -5.82 -17.44
N TRP A 123 -8.95 -6.89 -17.30
CA TRP A 123 -8.39 -7.61 -18.45
C TRP A 123 -9.45 -8.24 -19.35
N ALA A 124 -10.56 -8.72 -18.77
CA ALA A 124 -11.67 -9.24 -19.55
C ALA A 124 -12.37 -8.11 -20.35
N GLY A 125 -12.54 -6.94 -19.75
CA GLY A 125 -13.06 -5.74 -20.41
C GLY A 125 -12.18 -5.25 -21.56
N GLU A 126 -10.87 -5.39 -21.43
CA GLU A 126 -9.91 -5.11 -22.52
C GLU A 126 -9.80 -6.22 -23.59
N GLY A 127 -10.48 -7.35 -23.40
CA GLY A 127 -10.37 -8.51 -24.29
C GLY A 127 -9.06 -9.29 -24.17
N LYS A 128 -8.22 -9.02 -23.16
CA LYS A 128 -6.98 -9.76 -22.88
C LYS A 128 -7.24 -11.17 -22.36
N ILE A 129 -8.37 -11.40 -21.69
CA ILE A 129 -8.80 -12.72 -21.21
C ILE A 129 -10.26 -12.99 -21.55
N THR A 130 -10.59 -14.25 -21.79
CA THR A 130 -11.99 -14.68 -21.98
C THR A 130 -12.70 -14.78 -20.62
N LEU A 131 -13.95 -14.32 -20.54
CA LEU A 131 -14.78 -14.37 -19.32
C LEU A 131 -14.85 -15.77 -18.67
N HIS A 132 -14.76 -16.84 -19.46
CA HIS A 132 -14.77 -18.20 -18.93
C HIS A 132 -13.54 -18.53 -18.06
N LYS A 133 -12.38 -17.88 -18.30
CA LYS A 133 -11.16 -18.04 -17.50
C LYS A 133 -11.25 -17.36 -16.11
N LEU A 134 -12.21 -16.46 -15.89
CA LEU A 134 -12.50 -15.91 -14.55
C LEU A 134 -12.84 -17.02 -13.54
N ARG A 135 -13.45 -18.11 -14.00
CA ARG A 135 -13.89 -19.22 -13.14
C ARG A 135 -12.76 -20.22 -12.84
N SER A 136 -11.79 -20.37 -13.73
CA SER A 136 -10.72 -21.37 -13.57
C SER A 136 -9.51 -20.85 -12.80
N LEU A 137 -9.35 -19.51 -12.66
CA LEU A 137 -8.21 -18.82 -12.04
C LEU A 137 -6.82 -19.28 -12.56
N LYS A 138 -6.79 -20.06 -13.64
CA LYS A 138 -5.59 -20.49 -14.34
C LYS A 138 -5.37 -19.55 -15.50
N ILE A 139 -4.48 -18.58 -15.30
CA ILE A 139 -4.05 -17.64 -16.33
C ILE A 139 -2.74 -18.15 -16.91
N ASP A 140 -2.69 -18.31 -18.23
CA ASP A 140 -1.48 -18.74 -18.92
C ASP A 140 -0.40 -17.63 -18.86
N SER A 141 0.88 -18.04 -18.85
CA SER A 141 2.03 -17.12 -18.94
C SER A 141 1.96 -16.34 -20.26
N PRO A 142 2.30 -15.03 -20.30
CA PRO A 142 3.07 -14.24 -19.32
C PRO A 142 2.26 -13.44 -18.30
N LEU A 143 0.93 -13.41 -18.42
CA LEU A 143 0.08 -12.68 -17.47
C LEU A 143 0.11 -13.36 -16.09
N GLY A 144 0.11 -14.70 -16.08
CA GLY A 144 0.21 -15.59 -14.92
C GLY A 144 1.36 -15.32 -13.95
N ASP A 145 2.51 -14.90 -14.49
CA ASP A 145 3.77 -14.89 -13.74
C ASP A 145 3.86 -13.76 -12.72
N ASN A 146 3.14 -12.66 -12.95
CA ASN A 146 3.12 -11.48 -12.07
C ASN A 146 1.90 -11.43 -11.14
N LEU A 147 1.00 -12.42 -11.16
CA LEU A 147 -0.15 -12.46 -10.25
C LEU A 147 0.22 -12.90 -8.83
N TRP A 148 1.34 -13.61 -8.69
CA TRP A 148 1.74 -14.18 -7.42
C TRP A 148 2.54 -13.16 -6.60
N GLY A 149 1.92 -12.69 -5.53
CA GLY A 149 2.53 -11.74 -4.60
C GLY A 149 1.52 -11.21 -3.59
N VAL A 150 1.99 -10.38 -2.68
CA VAL A 150 1.14 -9.70 -1.70
C VAL A 150 0.47 -8.43 -2.28
N SER A 151 0.61 -8.17 -3.58
CA SER A 151 0.05 -7.01 -4.29
C SER A 151 0.26 -5.73 -3.47
N HIS A 152 -0.79 -4.94 -3.24
CA HIS A 152 -0.81 -3.73 -2.44
C HIS A 152 -0.43 -3.90 -0.95
N LEU A 153 -0.42 -5.13 -0.41
CA LEU A 153 -0.10 -5.41 1.01
C LEU A 153 1.41 -5.49 1.29
N TRP A 154 2.25 -5.42 0.25
CA TRP A 154 3.71 -5.49 0.38
C TRP A 154 4.25 -4.56 1.46
N PHE A 155 3.76 -3.31 1.50
CA PHE A 155 4.21 -2.31 2.47
C PHE A 155 4.10 -2.79 3.93
N LEU A 156 3.03 -3.51 4.29
CA LEU A 156 2.84 -4.03 5.66
C LEU A 156 3.86 -5.13 5.99
N GLN A 157 4.13 -6.01 5.02
CA GLN A 157 5.13 -7.07 5.16
C GLN A 157 6.53 -6.47 5.38
N TYR A 158 6.95 -5.52 4.53
CA TYR A 158 8.25 -4.86 4.68
C TYR A 158 8.36 -4.08 5.98
N LEU A 159 7.29 -3.37 6.39
CA LEU A 159 7.30 -2.64 7.65
C LEU A 159 7.49 -3.57 8.85
N TRP A 160 6.84 -4.74 8.84
CA TRP A 160 7.02 -5.74 9.88
C TRP A 160 8.45 -6.31 9.90
N LEU A 161 9.00 -6.63 8.73
CA LEU A 161 10.40 -7.09 8.61
C LEU A 161 11.39 -6.04 9.12
N PHE A 162 11.22 -4.77 8.77
CA PHE A 162 12.08 -3.70 9.29
C PHE A 162 11.96 -3.54 10.81
N CYS A 163 10.75 -3.68 11.37
CA CYS A 163 10.58 -3.69 12.82
C CYS A 163 11.26 -4.89 13.48
N LEU A 164 11.25 -6.06 12.84
CA LEU A 164 11.91 -7.26 13.33
C LEU A 164 13.44 -7.10 13.31
N CYS A 165 14.01 -6.60 12.21
CA CYS A 165 15.45 -6.31 12.12
C CYS A 165 15.88 -5.28 13.17
N ALA A 166 15.12 -4.18 13.33
CA ALA A 166 15.41 -3.16 14.33
C ALA A 166 15.34 -3.69 15.77
N TRP A 167 14.50 -4.71 16.03
CA TRP A 167 14.47 -5.40 17.31
C TRP A 167 15.68 -6.32 17.50
N GLY A 168 16.11 -7.04 16.46
CA GLY A 168 17.27 -7.95 16.52
C GLY A 168 18.65 -7.27 16.60
N MET A 169 18.74 -5.99 16.23
CA MET A 169 19.98 -5.18 16.34
C MET A 169 20.20 -4.56 17.73
N ARG A 170 19.38 -4.91 18.73
CA ARG A 170 19.45 -4.39 20.11
C ARG A 170 19.76 -5.50 21.09
#